data_AF-A0A445EQG6-F1
#
_entry.id   AF-A0A445EQG6-F1
#
_cell.length_a   1.000
_cell.length_b   1.000
_cell.length_c   1.000
_cell.angle_alpha   90.00
_cell.angle_beta   90.00
_cell.angle_gamma   90.00
#
_symmetry.space_group_name_H-M   'P 1'
#
loop_
_entity.id
_entity.type
_entity.pdbx_description
1 polymer ?
#
loop_
_entity_poly.entity_id
_entity_poly.type
_entity_poly.pdbx_seq_one_letter_code
_entity_poly.pdbx_strand_id
1 'polypeptide(L)' 'MLGMNNRVDLVEKITPWRESWKVHVKVVKLWYHKNPALDPSQNILHMVLMDEKLHKIQATIRD' A
#
# COMPACT_ATOMS: atom_id res chain seq x y z
N MET A 1 -6.99 22.55 -16.20
CA MET A 1 -7.62 21.94 -15.01
C MET A 1 -7.96 20.50 -15.35
N LEU A 2 -7.14 19.53 -14.93
CA LEU A 2 -7.45 18.11 -15.09
C LEU A 2 -8.45 17.74 -14.00
N GLY A 3 -9.64 17.28 -14.40
CA GLY A 3 -10.72 16.93 -13.50
C GLY A 3 -10.27 15.90 -12.47
N MET A 4 -10.36 16.26 -11.19
CA MET A 4 -10.17 15.33 -10.08
C MET A 4 -11.31 14.31 -10.09
N ASN A 5 -11.13 13.23 -10.84
CA ASN A 5 -11.96 12.05 -10.71
C ASN A 5 -11.73 11.49 -9.30
N ASN A 6 -12.67 11.76 -8.38
CA ASN A 6 -12.71 11.23 -7.01
C ASN A 6 -12.99 9.72 -6.97
N ARG A 7 -12.60 8.96 -8.01
CA ARG A 7 -12.84 7.52 -8.08
C ARG A 7 -11.83 6.82 -7.18
N VAL A 8 -12.35 6.06 -6.22
CA VAL A 8 -11.57 5.13 -5.42
C VAL A 8 -11.43 3.83 -6.21
N ASP A 9 -10.21 3.37 -6.37
CA ASP A 9 -9.84 2.11 -7.00
C ASP A 9 -9.98 0.95 -6.00
N LEU A 10 -10.42 -0.21 -6.49
CA LEU A 10 -10.40 -1.46 -5.73
C LEU A 10 -8.99 -2.07 -5.76
N VAL A 11 -8.65 -2.87 -4.76
CA VAL A 11 -7.32 -3.49 -4.67
C VAL A 11 -7.00 -4.35 -5.89
N GLU A 12 -7.97 -5.09 -6.42
CA GLU A 12 -7.80 -5.93 -7.62
C GLU A 12 -7.46 -5.14 -8.91
N LYS A 13 -7.72 -3.83 -8.93
CA LYS A 13 -7.44 -2.98 -10.09
C LYS A 13 -6.04 -2.36 -10.06
N ILE A 14 -5.28 -2.58 -9.00
CA ILE A 14 -3.89 -2.16 -8.91
C ILE A 14 -3.08 -2.96 -9.92
N THR A 15 -2.38 -2.26 -10.81
CA THR A 15 -1.75 -2.85 -11.99
C THR A 15 -0.49 -2.08 -12.35
N PRO A 16 0.69 -2.66 -12.56
CA PRO A 16 1.94 -1.88 -12.62
C PRO A 16 2.04 -0.76 -13.68
N TRP A 17 1.21 -0.79 -14.73
CA TRP A 17 1.32 0.11 -15.88
C TRP A 17 0.60 1.46 -15.74
N ARG A 18 -0.20 1.68 -14.69
CA ARG A 18 -0.86 2.98 -14.46
C ARG A 18 -0.05 3.82 -13.46
N GLU A 19 -0.03 5.13 -13.66
CA GLU A 19 0.84 6.04 -12.88
C GLU A 19 0.45 6.15 -11.40
N SER A 20 -0.84 6.10 -11.08
CA SER A 20 -1.32 6.21 -9.69
C SER A 20 -2.68 5.56 -9.47
N TRP A 21 -2.87 5.01 -8.28
CA TRP A 21 -4.16 4.52 -7.76
C TRP A 21 -4.53 5.25 -6.48
N LYS A 22 -5.83 5.39 -6.25
CA LYS A 22 -6.36 5.87 -4.98
C LYS A 22 -7.23 4.78 -4.36
N VAL A 23 -6.73 4.07 -3.36
CA VAL A 23 -7.47 2.98 -2.72
C VAL A 23 -7.99 3.37 -1.34
N HIS A 24 -9.17 2.85 -0.98
CA HIS A 24 -9.71 2.95 0.38
C HIS A 24 -9.62 1.58 1.04
N VAL A 25 -8.79 1.50 2.07
CA VAL A 25 -8.44 0.25 2.73
C VAL A 25 -8.35 0.43 4.23
N LYS A 26 -8.55 -0.65 4.97
CA LYS A 26 -8.21 -0.74 6.40
C LYS A 26 -6.92 -1.52 6.59
N VAL A 27 -6.15 -1.14 7.60
CA VAL A 27 -4.95 -1.88 8.02
C VAL A 27 -5.39 -3.10 8.82
N VAL A 28 -5.06 -4.30 8.33
CA VAL A 28 -5.38 -5.59 8.98
C VAL A 28 -4.24 -6.07 9.85
N LYS A 29 -3.00 -5.85 9.42
CA LYS A 29 -1.79 -6.25 10.14
C LYS A 29 -0.68 -5.26 9.84
N LEU A 30 0.11 -4.91 10.84
CA LEU A 30 1.22 -3.97 10.75
C LEU A 30 2.39 -4.48 11.61
N TRP A 31 3.60 -4.48 11.05
CA TRP A 31 4.80 -4.88 11.78
C TRP A 31 6.06 -4.22 11.20
N TYR A 32 7.00 -3.92 12.09
CA TYR A 32 8.32 -3.45 11.70
C TYR A 32 9.23 -4.63 11.43
N HIS A 33 10.03 -4.51 10.37
CA HIS A 33 11.12 -5.43 10.08
C HIS A 33 12.42 -4.65 10.02
N LYS A 34 13.34 -5.00 10.92
CA LYS A 34 14.73 -4.55 10.82
C LYS A 34 15.42 -5.52 9.88
N ASN A 35 15.81 -5.05 8.70
CA ASN A 35 16.60 -5.86 7.80
C ASN A 35 18.08 -5.74 8.20
N PRO A 36 18.72 -6.80 8.71
CA PRO A 36 20.11 -6.75 9.14
C PRO A 36 21.10 -6.53 7.98
N ALA A 37 20.66 -6.68 6.72
CA ALA A 37 21.45 -6.39 5.53
C ALA A 37 21.29 -4.93 5.03
N LEU A 38 20.33 -4.18 5.58
CA LEU A 38 20.18 -2.74 5.31
C LEU A 38 20.74 -1.96 6.51
N ASP A 39 21.09 -0.69 6.27
CA ASP A 39 21.51 0.21 7.35
C ASP A 39 20.49 0.14 8.50
N PRO A 40 20.90 -0.04 9.76
CA PRO A 40 20.02 -0.05 10.93
C PRO A 40 19.04 1.14 11.04
N SER A 41 19.33 2.24 10.34
CA SER A 41 18.43 3.40 10.21
C SER A 41 17.21 3.14 9.32
N GLN A 42 17.28 2.19 8.37
CA GLN A 42 16.20 1.85 7.45
C GLN A 42 15.18 0.92 8.11
N ASN A 43 14.28 1.51 8.88
CA ASN A 43 13.13 0.80 9.42
C ASN A 43 12.14 0.53 8.29
N ILE A 44 11.93 -0.76 8.00
CA ILE A 44 10.91 -1.17 7.03
C ILE A 44 9.61 -1.44 7.77
N LEU A 45 8.53 -0.79 7.33
CA LEU A 45 7.19 -1.05 7.81
C LEU A 45 6.43 -1.92 6.80
N HIS A 46 6.09 -3.13 7.21
CA HIS A 46 5.22 -3.99 6.44
C HIS A 46 3.78 -3.87 6.94
N MET A 47 2.86 -3.91 5.99
CA MET A 47 1.43 -3.85 6.28
C MET A 47 0.62 -4.73 5.33
N VAL A 48 -0.47 -5.29 5.86
CA VAL A 48 -1.52 -5.93 5.07
C VAL A 48 -2.74 -5.01 5.12
N LEU A 49 -3.17 -4.57 3.95
CA LEU A 49 -4.30 -3.68 3.73
C LEU A 49 -5.45 -4.48 3.15
N MET A 50 -6.70 -4.10 3.47
CA MET A 50 -7.89 -4.77 2.94
C MET A 50 -8.95 -3.77 2.52
N ASP A 51 -9.54 -3.95 1.34
CA ASP A 51 -10.62 -3.11 0.83
C ASP A 51 -12.01 -3.57 1.31
N GLU A 52 -13.05 -2.85 0.85
CA GLU A 52 -14.46 -3.14 1.13
C GLU A 52 -14.95 -4.49 0.57
N LYS A 53 -14.25 -5.06 -0.42
CA LYS A 53 -14.56 -6.37 -1.01
C LYS A 53 -13.78 -7.50 -0.34
N LEU A 54 -13.08 -7.20 0.75
CA LEU A 54 -12.23 -8.13 1.50
C LEU A 54 -10.97 -8.59 0.73
N HIS A 55 -10.62 -7.91 -0.36
CA HIS A 55 -9.37 -8.18 -1.07
C HIS A 55 -8.20 -7.57 -0.31
N LYS A 56 -7.12 -8.34 -0.24
CA LYS A 56 -5.92 -7.98 0.54
C LYS A 56 -4.77 -7.64 -0.37
N ILE A 57 -3.99 -6.63 0.02
CA ILE A 57 -2.70 -6.31 -0.58
C ILE A 57 -1.66 -6.12 0.51
N GLN A 58 -0.45 -6.62 0.25
CA GLN A 58 0.71 -6.36 1.09
C GLN A 58 1.42 -5.11 0.58
N ALA A 59 1.68 -4.16 1.48
CA ALA A 59 2.47 -2.96 1.18
C ALA A 59 3.66 -2.88 2.13
N THR A 60 4.71 -2.21 1.64
CA THR A 60 5.95 -1.99 2.38
C THR A 60 6.32 -0.52 2.25
N ILE A 61 6.52 0.16 3.38
CA ILE A 61 7.02 1.53 3.44
C ILE A 61 8.49 1.48 3.86
N ARG A 62 9.32 2.23 3.15
CA ARG A 62 10.74 2.45 3.45
C ARG A 62 10.92 3.96 3.63
N ASP A 63 11.70 4.34 4.63
CA ASP A 63 12.18 5.73 4.82
C ASP A 63 13.30 6.05 3.81
#